data_AF-C7MM77-F1
#
_entry.id   AF-C7MM77-F1
#
_cell.length_a   1.000
_cell.length_b   1.000
_cell.length_c   1.000
_cell.angle_alpha   90.00
_cell.angle_beta   90.00
_cell.angle_gamma   90.00
#
_symmetry.space_group_name_H-M   'P 1'
#
loop_
_entity.id
_entity.type
_entity.pdbx_description
1 polymer ?
#
loop_
_entity_poly.entity_id
_entity_poly.type
_entity_poly.pdbx_seq_one_letter_code
_entity_poly.pdbx_strand_id
1 'polypeptide(L)'
;MIRDDYSDGLLDKPDADDGIHCAICGRPATNRHHIVQKGAGGVSDEMERRIPKARLCGSGTTGCHGLVHAGKLHIAWDETRGWVWLYTMTPAKDRECWRDYRDDYRPMAWAETPRVIGGRK
;
A
#
# COMPACT_ATOMS: atom_id res chain seq x y z
N MET A 1 -4.61 2.17 18.41
CA MET A 1 -4.68 1.97 16.96
C MET A 1 -6.14 1.73 16.64
N ILE A 2 -6.78 2.61 15.87
CA ILE A 2 -8.15 2.34 15.41
C ILE A 2 -7.99 1.25 14.34
N ARG A 3 -8.25 0.01 14.73
CA ARG A 3 -8.42 -1.09 13.78
C ARG A 3 -9.78 -0.85 13.16
N ASP A 4 -9.78 -0.37 11.92
CA ASP A 4 -10.97 -0.30 11.11
C ASP A 4 -10.92 -1.38 10.04
N ASP A 5 -12.09 -1.78 9.54
CA ASP A 5 -12.24 -2.86 8.56
C ASP A 5 -11.38 -2.62 7.30
N TYR A 6 -11.09 -1.35 6.99
CA TYR A 6 -10.16 -0.98 5.93
C TYR A 6 -8.75 -1.51 6.23
N SER A 7 -8.17 -1.12 7.37
CA SER A 7 -6.81 -1.50 7.74
C SER A 7 -6.66 -3.01 7.95
N ASP A 8 -7.65 -3.65 8.58
CA ASP A 8 -7.66 -5.11 8.76
C ASP A 8 -7.77 -5.83 7.39
N GLY A 9 -8.49 -5.27 6.42
CA GLY A 9 -8.59 -5.79 5.04
C GLY A 9 -7.28 -5.73 4.23
N LEU A 10 -6.30 -4.96 4.68
CA LEU A 10 -4.97 -4.89 4.07
C LEU A 10 -3.97 -5.88 4.68
N LEU A 11 -4.28 -6.48 5.83
CA LEU A 11 -3.40 -7.46 6.45
C LEU A 11 -3.30 -8.72 5.61
N ASP A 12 -2.18 -9.43 5.75
CA ASP A 12 -1.89 -10.72 5.11
C ASP A 12 -1.85 -10.70 3.56
N LYS A 13 -2.04 -9.53 2.95
CA LYS A 13 -1.80 -9.30 1.52
C LYS A 13 -0.29 -9.41 1.22
N PRO A 14 0.10 -9.79 0.00
CA PRO A 14 1.52 -9.90 -0.36
C PRO A 14 2.23 -8.55 -0.25
N ASP A 15 3.54 -8.55 -0.08
CA ASP A 15 4.35 -7.33 -0.20
C ASP A 15 4.29 -6.78 -1.63
N ALA A 16 4.25 -5.45 -1.79
CA ALA A 16 4.41 -4.80 -3.08
C ALA A 16 5.91 -4.55 -3.33
N ASP A 17 6.63 -5.63 -3.65
CA ASP A 17 8.10 -5.65 -3.68
C ASP A 17 8.62 -6.51 -4.84
N ASP A 18 9.22 -5.87 -5.86
CA ASP A 18 9.92 -6.53 -6.97
C ASP A 18 11.44 -6.68 -6.71
N GLY A 19 11.91 -6.26 -5.53
CA GLY A 19 13.30 -6.26 -5.10
C GLY A 19 14.05 -4.95 -5.32
N ILE A 20 13.70 -4.11 -6.30
CA ILE A 20 14.58 -3.02 -6.76
C ILE A 20 13.89 -1.70 -7.12
N HIS A 21 12.62 -1.70 -7.51
CA HIS A 21 11.92 -0.50 -7.99
C HIS A 21 10.83 -0.04 -7.01
N CYS A 22 10.49 1.25 -7.14
CA CYS A 22 9.38 1.86 -6.44
C CYS A 22 8.08 1.35 -7.04
N ALA A 23 7.23 0.76 -6.21
CA ALA A 23 5.96 0.17 -6.65
C ALA A 23 4.92 1.21 -7.13
N ILE A 24 5.18 2.51 -6.91
CA ILE A 24 4.35 3.61 -7.42
C ILE A 24 4.88 4.12 -8.77
N CYS A 25 6.14 4.55 -8.81
CA CYS A 25 6.66 5.36 -9.92
C CYS A 25 7.79 4.68 -10.72
N GLY A 26 8.17 3.45 -10.39
CA GLY A 26 9.19 2.66 -11.10
C GLY A 26 10.64 3.11 -10.89
N ARG A 27 10.91 4.26 -10.25
CA ARG A 27 12.28 4.67 -9.91
C ARG A 27 12.95 3.69 -8.94
N PRO A 28 14.28 3.58 -8.88
CA PRO A 28 14.96 2.75 -7.89
C PRO A 28 14.44 3.03 -6.48
N ALA A 29 14.06 1.97 -5.78
CA ALA A 29 13.56 2.11 -4.42
C ALA A 29 14.70 2.14 -3.41
N THR A 30 14.45 2.85 -2.32
CA THR A 30 15.44 3.10 -1.27
C THR A 30 14.95 2.69 0.11
N ASN A 31 13.68 2.32 0.25
CA ASN A 31 13.08 1.97 1.54
C ASN A 31 11.89 1.01 1.39
N ARG A 32 11.56 0.27 2.46
CA ARG A 32 10.35 -0.55 2.58
C ARG A 32 9.40 0.12 3.56
N HIS A 33 8.26 0.55 3.06
CA HIS A 33 7.26 1.27 3.83
C HIS A 33 6.13 0.33 4.26
N HIS A 34 5.78 0.31 5.54
CA HIS A 34 4.60 -0.42 6.02
C HIS A 34 3.33 0.19 5.45
N ILE A 35 2.50 -0.61 4.77
CA ILE A 35 1.24 -0.12 4.20
C ILE A 35 0.25 0.22 5.33
N VAL A 36 0.16 -0.64 6.35
CA VAL A 36 -0.60 -0.34 7.57
C VAL A 36 0.32 0.30 8.60
N GLN A 37 0.03 1.52 9.01
CA GLN A 37 0.85 2.25 9.99
C GLN A 37 0.78 1.59 11.36
N LYS A 38 1.94 1.44 12.02
CA LYS A 38 2.03 1.03 13.41
C LYS A 38 2.11 2.23 14.36
N GLY A 39 1.55 2.08 15.56
CA GLY A 39 1.73 3.07 16.61
C GLY A 39 3.18 3.11 17.12
N ALA A 40 3.53 4.15 17.87
CA ALA A 40 4.89 4.36 18.40
C ALA A 40 5.39 3.22 19.32
N GLY A 41 4.48 2.44 19.91
CA GLY A 41 4.83 1.26 20.71
C GLY A 41 5.21 0.01 19.92
N GLY A 42 5.20 0.06 18.58
CA GLY A 42 5.39 -1.11 17.74
C GLY A 42 4.19 -2.06 17.77
N VAL A 43 4.39 -3.25 17.20
CA VAL A 43 3.43 -4.37 17.23
C VAL A 43 4.19 -5.65 17.55
N SER A 44 3.50 -6.72 17.92
CA SER A 44 4.14 -8.03 18.12
C SER A 44 4.79 -8.53 16.82
N ASP A 45 5.80 -9.40 16.92
CA ASP A 45 6.44 -10.01 15.75
C ASP A 45 5.44 -10.78 14.87
N GLU A 46 4.42 -11.39 15.49
CA GLU A 46 3.32 -12.02 14.77
C GLU A 46 2.58 -11.00 13.91
N MET A 47 2.16 -9.86 14.49
CA MET A 47 1.47 -8.82 13.75
C MET A 47 2.37 -8.13 12.72
N GLU A 48 3.65 -7.93 13.01
CA GLU A 48 4.62 -7.34 12.09
C GLU A 48 4.78 -8.17 10.80
N ARG A 49 4.63 -9.50 10.88
CA ARG A 49 4.64 -10.38 9.69
C ARG A 49 3.36 -10.29 8.85
N ARG A 50 2.26 -9.83 9.43
CA ARG A 50 0.96 -9.68 8.75
C ARG A 50 0.81 -8.34 8.06
N ILE A 51 1.62 -7.34 8.42
CA ILE A 51 1.57 -6.01 7.82
C ILE A 51 2.38 -6.02 6.52
N PRO A 52 1.75 -5.84 5.35
CA PRO A 52 2.49 -5.82 4.10
C PRO A 52 3.31 -4.54 3.96
N LYS A 53 4.37 -4.64 3.17
CA LYS A 53 5.30 -3.55 2.89
C LYS A 53 5.31 -3.25 1.40
N ALA A 54 5.33 -1.96 1.06
CA ALA A 54 5.58 -1.48 -0.28
C ALA A 54 7.03 -1.00 -0.41
N ARG A 55 7.71 -1.40 -1.46
CA ARG A 55 9.04 -0.87 -1.76
C ARG A 55 8.90 0.47 -2.48
N LEU A 56 9.45 1.54 -1.89
CA LEU A 56 9.24 2.93 -2.34
C LEU A 56 10.56 3.67 -2.52
N CYS A 57 10.56 4.63 -3.45
CA CYS A 57 11.65 5.61 -3.57
C CYS A 57 11.50 6.72 -2.51
N GLY A 58 12.65 7.21 -2.05
CA GLY A 58 12.75 8.17 -0.96
C GLY A 58 12.68 7.52 0.43
N SER A 59 12.80 8.37 1.44
CA SER A 59 12.72 8.04 2.86
C SER A 59 12.27 9.26 3.65
N GLY A 60 11.65 9.04 4.83
CA GLY A 60 11.13 10.12 5.65
C GLY A 60 10.10 10.95 4.88
N THR A 61 10.46 12.17 4.49
CA THR A 61 9.59 13.11 3.78
C THR A 61 9.85 13.21 2.28
N THR A 62 10.72 12.36 1.72
CA THR A 62 11.13 12.43 0.31
C THR A 62 10.51 11.32 -0.55
N GLY A 63 10.37 11.58 -1.85
CA GLY A 63 9.90 10.60 -2.83
C GLY A 63 8.45 10.13 -2.60
N CYS A 64 8.09 8.99 -3.19
CA CYS A 64 6.76 8.39 -2.99
C CYS A 64 6.57 7.98 -1.52
N HIS A 65 7.63 7.57 -0.84
CA HIS A 65 7.61 7.29 0.59
C HIS A 65 7.12 8.49 1.42
N GLY A 66 7.67 9.68 1.15
CA GLY A 66 7.25 10.91 1.81
C GLY A 66 5.81 11.32 1.48
N LEU A 67 5.33 11.04 0.27
CA LEU A 67 3.94 11.33 -0.10
C LEU A 67 2.93 10.45 0.67
N VAL A 68 3.30 9.20 0.99
CA VAL A 68 2.47 8.35 1.86
C VAL A 68 2.43 8.91 3.28
N HIS A 69 3.58 9.27 3.86
CA HIS A 69 3.62 9.91 5.18
C HIS A 69 2.88 11.25 5.23
N ALA A 70 2.84 11.99 4.12
CA ALA A 70 2.10 13.24 4.00
C ALA A 70 0.58 13.05 3.80
N GLY A 71 0.09 11.80 3.71
CA GLY A 71 -1.31 11.49 3.43
C GLY A 71 -1.76 11.94 2.03
N LYS A 72 -0.83 12.07 1.08
CA LYS A 72 -1.11 12.47 -0.32
C LYS A 72 -1.02 11.31 -1.29
N LEU A 73 -0.48 10.18 -0.86
CA LEU A 73 -0.44 8.96 -1.64
C LEU A 73 -1.05 7.85 -0.79
N HIS A 74 -2.09 7.25 -1.33
CA HIS A 74 -2.91 6.25 -0.65
C HIS A 74 -2.71 4.91 -1.34
N ILE A 75 -2.48 3.87 -0.56
CA ILE A 75 -2.30 2.50 -1.06
C ILE A 75 -3.46 1.66 -0.54
N ALA A 76 -4.07 0.88 -1.43
CA ALA A 76 -5.19 0.01 -1.10
C ALA A 76 -5.09 -1.33 -1.85
N TRP A 77 -5.86 -2.31 -1.39
CA TRP A 77 -6.00 -3.61 -2.05
C TRP A 77 -7.32 -3.68 -2.82
N ASP A 78 -7.23 -4.02 -4.09
CA ASP A 78 -8.35 -4.36 -4.94
C ASP A 78 -8.32 -5.86 -5.23
N GLU A 79 -9.42 -6.57 -4.98
CA GLU A 79 -9.44 -8.03 -5.12
C GLU A 79 -9.23 -8.52 -6.56
N THR A 80 -9.45 -7.67 -7.56
CA THR A 80 -9.24 -8.01 -8.98
C THR A 80 -7.87 -7.55 -9.47
N ARG A 81 -7.42 -6.37 -9.03
CA ARG A 81 -6.21 -5.70 -9.55
C ARG A 81 -4.98 -5.89 -8.66
N GLY A 82 -5.15 -6.39 -7.44
CA GLY A 82 -4.11 -6.45 -6.43
C GLY A 82 -3.84 -5.06 -5.82
N TRP A 83 -2.58 -4.71 -5.64
CA TRP A 83 -2.20 -3.42 -5.08
C TRP A 83 -2.51 -2.26 -6.03
N VAL A 84 -3.19 -1.25 -5.50
CA VAL A 84 -3.56 -0.03 -6.22
C VAL A 84 -3.19 1.21 -5.42
N TRP A 85 -3.00 2.34 -6.10
CA TRP A 85 -2.64 3.61 -5.48
C TRP A 85 -3.42 4.80 -6.05
N LEU A 86 -3.60 5.81 -5.21
CA LEU A 86 -4.18 7.11 -5.56
C LEU A 86 -3.29 8.24 -5.05
N TYR A 87 -3.14 9.28 -5.86
CA TYR A 87 -2.54 10.54 -5.41
C TYR A 87 -3.60 11.61 -5.21
N THR A 88 -3.51 12.34 -4.10
CA THR A 88 -4.37 13.47 -3.76
C THR A 88 -3.53 14.74 -3.57
N MET A 89 -4.06 15.87 -4.04
CA MET A 89 -3.37 17.17 -3.88
C MET A 89 -3.31 17.62 -2.42
N THR A 90 -4.36 17.31 -1.65
CA THR A 90 -4.53 17.66 -0.23
C THR A 90 -4.46 16.39 0.61
N PRO A 91 -3.80 16.41 1.79
CA PRO A 91 -3.75 15.26 2.66
C PRO A 91 -5.14 14.73 3.03
N ALA A 92 -5.31 13.41 2.99
CA ALA A 92 -6.54 12.72 3.31
C ALA A 92 -6.26 11.40 4.06
N LYS A 93 -7.31 10.76 4.58
CA LYS A 93 -7.20 9.44 5.21
C LYS A 93 -7.42 8.34 4.18
N ASP A 94 -6.61 7.29 4.24
CA ASP A 94 -6.65 6.19 3.27
C ASP A 94 -8.05 5.56 3.14
N ARG A 95 -8.74 5.33 4.26
CA ARG A 95 -10.09 4.76 4.27
C ARG A 95 -11.12 5.63 3.54
N GLU A 96 -10.98 6.96 3.64
CA GLU A 96 -11.90 7.91 3.02
C GLU A 96 -11.63 7.96 1.52
N CYS A 97 -10.36 7.97 1.13
CA CYS A 97 -9.97 7.87 -0.27
C CYS A 97 -10.45 6.57 -0.92
N TRP A 98 -10.32 5.44 -0.23
CA TRP A 98 -10.78 4.15 -0.74
C TRP A 98 -12.31 4.06 -0.86
N ARG A 99 -13.05 4.71 0.04
CA ARG A 99 -14.52 4.77 -0.02
C ARG A 99 -14.98 5.66 -1.18
N ASP A 100 -14.38 6.83 -1.34
CA ASP A 100 -14.90 7.89 -2.18
C ASP A 100 -14.35 7.89 -3.61
N TYR A 101 -13.13 7.34 -3.82
CA TYR A 101 -12.39 7.44 -5.09
C TYR A 101 -11.88 6.09 -5.60
N ARG A 102 -12.51 4.97 -5.20
CA ARG A 102 -12.05 3.59 -5.53
C ARG A 102 -11.71 3.38 -7.01
N ASP A 103 -12.51 3.96 -7.89
CA ASP A 103 -12.38 3.80 -9.35
C ASP A 103 -11.21 4.61 -9.93
N ASP A 104 -10.75 5.65 -9.22
CA ASP A 104 -9.62 6.49 -9.62
C ASP A 104 -8.27 5.88 -9.23
N TYR A 105 -8.26 4.88 -8.36
CA TYR A 105 -7.05 4.16 -7.98
C TYR A 105 -6.47 3.43 -9.19
N ARG A 106 -5.15 3.53 -9.34
CA ARG A 106 -4.39 2.94 -10.44
C ARG A 106 -3.64 1.70 -9.94
N PRO A 107 -3.47 0.66 -10.78
CA PRO A 107 -2.59 -0.45 -10.45
C PRO A 107 -1.18 0.04 -10.10
N MET A 108 -0.57 -0.55 -9.07
CA MET A 108 0.84 -0.37 -8.77
C MET A 108 1.70 -1.07 -9.82
N ALA A 109 2.86 -0.49 -10.16
CA ALA A 109 3.69 -0.90 -11.31
C ALA A 109 4.16 -2.37 -11.24
N TRP A 110 4.16 -2.94 -10.03
CA TRP A 110 4.55 -4.33 -9.75
C TRP A 110 3.48 -5.07 -8.95
N ALA A 111 2.22 -4.62 -9.03
CA ALA A 111 1.11 -5.46 -8.64
C ALA A 111 1.10 -6.63 -9.62
N GLU A 112 1.66 -7.78 -9.23
CA GLU A 112 1.22 -9.02 -9.83
C GLU A 112 -0.31 -9.01 -9.74
N THR A 113 -0.99 -8.92 -10.89
CA THR A 113 -2.42 -9.21 -10.94
C THR A 113 -2.62 -10.53 -10.19
N PRO A 114 -3.49 -10.62 -9.17
CA PRO A 114 -3.75 -11.88 -8.51
C PRO A 114 -4.10 -12.89 -9.60
N ARG A 115 -3.25 -13.92 -9.79
CA ARG A 115 -3.59 -15.00 -10.71
C ARG A 115 -4.87 -15.61 -10.16
N VAL A 116 -5.98 -15.45 -10.87
CA VAL A 116 -7.21 -16.20 -10.59
C VAL A 116 -6.88 -17.67 -10.84
N ILE A 117 -6.45 -18.39 -9.81
CA ILE A 117 -6.30 -19.84 -9.85
C ILE A 117 -7.71 -20.44 -9.66
N GLY A 118 -8.58 -20.30 -10.67
CA GLY A 118 -9.97 -20.67 -10.47
C GLY A 118 -10.93 -20.27 -11.58
N GLY A 119 -10.58 -20.51 -12.83
CA GLY A 119 -11.50 -20.39 -13.97
C GLY A 119 -11.40 -21.62 -14.85
N ARG A 120 -11.77 -22.79 -14.33
CA ARG A 120 -11.94 -23.99 -15.15
C ARG A 120 -13.43 -24.14 -15.44
N LYS A 121 -13.84 -23.79 -16.67
CA LYS A 121 -14.57 -24.63 -17.63
C LYS A 121 -14.52 -23.95 -18.99
#